data_AF-Q9KTZ3-F1
#
_entry.id   AF-Q9KTZ3-F1
#
_cell.length_a   1.000
_cell.length_b   1.000
_cell.length_c   1.000
_cell.angle_alpha   90.00
_cell.angle_beta   90.00
_cell.angle_gamma   90.00
#
_symmetry.space_group_name_H-M   'P 1'
#
loop_
_entity.id
_entity.type
_entity.pdbx_description
1 polymer ?
#
loop_
_entity_poly.entity_id
_entity_poly.type
_entity_poly.pdbx_seq_one_letter_code
_entity_poly.pdbx_strand_id
1 'polypeptide(L)'
;MGKGVRDPGSDGSLRRKELAMIKVEDMMTRHPHTLLRTHTLNDAKHLMEALDIRHVPIVDANKKLLGIVSQRDLLAAQESSLQRSAQGDSLAFETPLFEVMHTDVTSVAPQAGLKESAIYMQKHKIGCLPVVAKDVLVGIITDSDFVTIAINLLELQEESEPDELDEEQ
;
A
#
# COMPACT_ATOMS: atom_id res chain seq x y z
N MET A 1 -43.44 -43.46 -28.11
CA MET A 1 -43.16 -42.08 -28.58
C MET A 1 -42.80 -41.21 -27.38
N GLY A 2 -41.72 -40.44 -27.47
CA GLY A 2 -41.31 -39.48 -26.44
C GLY A 2 -39.80 -39.44 -26.20
N LYS A 3 -39.01 -39.17 -27.25
CA LYS A 3 -37.60 -38.77 -27.10
C LYS A 3 -37.58 -37.31 -26.64
N GLY A 4 -36.92 -37.02 -25.53
CA GLY A 4 -36.77 -35.66 -24.97
C GLY A 4 -35.33 -35.42 -24.53
N VAL A 5 -34.53 -34.98 -25.50
CA VAL A 5 -33.37 -34.06 -25.44
C VAL A 5 -32.50 -34.11 -24.17
N ARG A 6 -31.28 -34.65 -24.36
CA ARG A 6 -30.11 -34.37 -23.52
C ARG A 6 -29.79 -32.88 -23.63
N ASP A 7 -29.70 -32.19 -22.50
CA ASP A 7 -29.19 -30.82 -22.40
C ASP A 7 -27.65 -30.88 -22.35
N PRO A 8 -26.92 -30.42 -23.37
CA PRO A 8 -25.47 -30.33 -23.34
C PRO A 8 -25.09 -28.87 -23.09
N GLY A 9 -24.81 -28.48 -21.85
CA GLY A 9 -24.41 -27.08 -21.64
C GLY A 9 -24.23 -26.53 -20.23
N SER A 10 -24.01 -27.33 -19.18
CA SER A 10 -23.86 -26.79 -17.82
C SER A 10 -22.45 -26.82 -17.22
N ASP A 11 -21.40 -27.13 -17.97
CA ASP A 11 -20.04 -27.31 -17.40
C ASP A 11 -19.00 -26.21 -17.77
N GLY A 12 -19.39 -25.18 -18.52
CA GLY A 12 -18.45 -24.12 -18.95
C GLY A 12 -18.50 -22.79 -18.18
N SER A 13 -19.63 -22.48 -17.53
CA SER A 13 -19.88 -21.14 -16.97
C SER A 13 -19.43 -20.99 -15.50
N LEU A 14 -19.21 -22.12 -14.82
CA LEU A 14 -18.87 -22.15 -13.39
C LEU A 14 -17.35 -22.08 -13.12
N ARG A 15 -16.49 -22.23 -14.13
CA ARG A 15 -15.03 -22.12 -13.97
C ARG A 15 -14.49 -20.69 -13.96
N ARG A 16 -15.31 -19.67 -14.30
CA ARG A 16 -14.94 -18.24 -14.12
C ARG A 16 -15.06 -17.76 -12.68
N LYS A 17 -15.55 -18.58 -11.74
CA LYS A 17 -16.06 -18.12 -10.44
C LYS A 17 -15.04 -17.91 -9.34
N GLU A 18 -13.75 -18.08 -9.56
CA GLU A 18 -12.78 -17.86 -8.49
C GLU A 18 -11.38 -17.55 -9.05
N LEU A 19 -11.21 -16.38 -9.67
CA LEU A 19 -9.95 -15.67 -9.39
C LEU A 19 -10.00 -15.44 -7.87
N ALA A 20 -9.27 -16.25 -7.12
CA ALA A 20 -9.16 -16.11 -5.67
C ALA A 20 -8.98 -14.62 -5.37
N MET A 21 -9.83 -14.07 -4.52
CA MET A 21 -9.81 -12.64 -4.20
C MET A 21 -8.43 -12.31 -3.65
N ILE A 22 -7.59 -11.65 -4.45
CA ILE A 22 -6.26 -11.23 -4.04
C ILE A 22 -6.43 -10.24 -2.89
N LYS A 23 -5.76 -10.52 -1.79
CA LYS A 23 -5.81 -9.72 -0.57
C LYS A 23 -4.66 -8.72 -0.56
N VAL A 24 -4.80 -7.73 0.30
CA VAL A 24 -3.75 -6.76 0.58
C VAL A 24 -2.47 -7.44 1.05
N GLU A 25 -2.57 -8.44 1.94
CA GLU A 25 -1.40 -9.14 2.48
C GLU A 25 -0.59 -9.93 1.45
N ASP A 26 -1.19 -10.30 0.32
CA ASP A 26 -0.53 -11.05 -0.75
C ASP A 26 0.46 -10.17 -1.53
N MET A 27 0.24 -8.85 -1.53
CA MET A 27 0.96 -7.89 -2.38
C MET A 27 1.59 -6.72 -1.62
N MET A 28 1.30 -6.55 -0.33
CA MET A 28 1.85 -5.46 0.47
C MET A 28 3.36 -5.59 0.67
N THR A 29 4.03 -4.44 0.81
CA THR A 29 5.39 -4.41 1.33
C THR A 29 5.35 -4.76 2.83
N ARG A 30 5.90 -5.93 3.17
CA ARG A 30 5.97 -6.44 4.55
C ARG A 30 7.12 -5.79 5.31
N HIS A 31 6.97 -5.66 6.62
CA HIS A 31 7.98 -5.07 7.52
C HIS A 31 8.45 -3.66 7.07
N PRO A 32 7.52 -2.70 6.87
CA PRO A 32 7.89 -1.37 6.38
C PRO A 32 8.88 -0.71 7.34
N HIS A 33 9.80 0.09 6.79
CA HIS A 33 10.66 0.94 7.58
C HIS A 33 9.79 1.97 8.32
N THR A 34 10.07 2.17 9.61
CA THR A 34 9.27 3.03 10.49
C THR A 34 10.19 3.90 11.31
N LEU A 35 9.67 5.06 11.74
CA LEU A 35 10.32 5.90 12.74
C LEU A 35 9.43 6.03 13.97
N LEU A 36 10.07 6.31 15.10
CA LEU A 36 9.37 6.70 16.33
C LEU A 36 8.99 8.17 16.29
N ARG A 37 7.94 8.52 17.02
CA ARG A 37 7.42 9.90 17.13
C ARG A 37 8.43 10.96 17.58
N THR A 38 9.51 10.54 18.25
CA THR A 38 10.60 11.41 18.75
C THR A 38 11.80 11.49 17.82
N HIS A 39 11.84 10.71 16.73
CA HIS A 39 12.80 10.99 15.66
C HIS A 39 12.51 12.35 15.04
N THR A 40 13.44 12.85 14.27
CA THR A 40 13.44 14.20 13.72
C THR A 40 13.02 14.20 12.25
N LEU A 41 12.72 15.39 11.71
CA LEU A 41 12.55 15.57 10.27
C LEU A 41 13.78 15.17 9.47
N ASN A 42 14.98 15.36 10.03
CA ASN A 42 16.21 14.94 9.39
C ASN A 42 16.29 13.41 9.27
N ASP A 43 15.89 12.68 10.31
CA ASP A 43 15.86 11.22 10.27
C ASP A 43 14.91 10.71 9.19
N ALA A 44 13.71 11.32 9.09
CA ALA A 44 12.74 11.01 8.05
C ALA A 44 13.28 11.32 6.64
N LYS A 45 13.93 12.47 6.46
CA LYS A 45 14.57 12.85 5.20
C LYS A 45 15.61 11.83 4.75
N HIS A 46 16.56 11.50 5.64
CA HIS A 46 17.60 10.54 5.32
C HIS A 46 17.03 9.15 5.01
N LEU A 47 16.00 8.71 5.75
CA LEU A 47 15.36 7.43 5.50
C LEU A 47 14.66 7.40 4.12
N MET A 48 13.97 8.49 3.77
CA MET A 48 13.32 8.65 2.45
C MET A 48 14.34 8.63 1.31
N GLU A 49 15.45 9.37 1.45
CA GLU A 49 16.53 9.41 0.45
C GLU A 49 17.25 8.06 0.31
N ALA A 50 17.52 7.38 1.42
CA ALA A 50 18.24 6.11 1.41
C ALA A 50 17.44 4.95 0.81
N LEU A 51 16.12 4.98 0.96
CA LEU A 51 15.23 3.91 0.51
C LEU A 51 14.41 4.27 -0.73
N ASP A 52 14.58 5.48 -1.27
CA ASP A 52 13.80 6.04 -2.38
C ASP A 52 12.28 5.93 -2.15
N ILE A 53 11.84 6.29 -0.94
CA ILE A 53 10.42 6.28 -0.54
C ILE A 53 9.94 7.68 -0.20
N ARG A 54 8.63 7.91 -0.39
CA ARG A 54 8.01 9.22 -0.14
C ARG A 54 7.22 9.32 1.16
N HIS A 55 7.00 8.20 1.84
CA HIS A 55 6.18 8.12 3.05
C HIS A 55 6.86 7.26 4.10
N VAL A 56 6.83 7.70 5.35
CA VAL A 56 7.36 6.98 6.50
C VAL A 56 6.25 6.86 7.55
N PRO A 57 5.81 5.62 7.89
CA PRO A 57 4.91 5.40 9.01
C PRO A 57 5.60 5.69 10.34
N ILE A 58 4.89 6.40 11.21
CA ILE A 58 5.33 6.72 12.56
C ILE A 58 4.63 5.81 13.55
N VAL A 59 5.40 5.14 14.40
CA VAL A 59 4.90 4.11 15.32
C VAL A 59 5.37 4.33 16.76
N ASP A 60 4.71 3.67 17.70
CA ASP A 60 5.21 3.51 19.08
C ASP A 60 6.14 2.29 19.23
N ALA A 61 6.57 2.02 20.46
CA ALA A 61 7.43 0.87 20.79
C ALA A 61 6.76 -0.50 20.50
N ASN A 62 5.43 -0.56 20.49
CA ASN A 62 4.64 -1.75 20.20
C ASN A 62 4.29 -1.88 18.71
N LYS A 63 4.88 -1.05 17.84
CA LYS A 63 4.57 -0.96 16.41
C LYS A 63 3.13 -0.54 16.11
N LYS A 64 2.47 0.13 17.07
CA LYS A 64 1.18 0.75 16.82
C LYS A 64 1.37 1.98 15.93
N LEU A 65 0.58 2.06 14.86
CA LEU A 65 0.58 3.20 13.95
C LEU A 65 0.04 4.45 14.65
N LEU A 66 0.84 5.52 14.65
CA LEU A 66 0.50 6.81 15.23
C LEU A 66 0.22 7.87 14.16
N GLY A 67 0.85 7.76 13.00
CA GLY A 67 0.73 8.73 11.91
C GLY A 67 1.59 8.38 10.70
N ILE A 68 1.56 9.25 9.70
CA ILE A 68 2.43 9.20 8.52
C ILE A 68 3.11 10.55 8.35
N VAL A 69 4.39 10.52 7.94
CA VAL A 69 5.10 11.68 7.41
C VAL A 69 5.41 11.42 5.94
N SER A 70 5.07 12.37 5.08
CA SER A 70 5.39 12.35 3.67
C SER A 70 6.52 13.33 3.34
N GLN A 71 7.17 13.14 2.19
CA GLN A 71 8.16 14.09 1.67
C GLN A 71 7.59 15.51 1.54
N ARG A 72 6.31 15.65 1.21
CA ARG A 72 5.62 16.94 1.14
C ARG A 72 5.55 17.63 2.50
N ASP A 73 5.40 16.85 3.57
CA ASP A 73 5.36 17.39 4.93
C ASP A 73 6.72 17.90 5.38
N LEU A 74 7.81 17.22 4.95
CA LEU A 74 9.17 17.71 5.17
C LEU A 74 9.38 19.08 4.51
N LEU A 75 8.90 19.26 3.28
CA LEU A 75 9.01 20.54 2.56
C LEU A 75 8.16 21.64 3.22
N ALA A 76 6.92 21.32 3.61
CA ALA A 76 6.03 22.27 4.27
C ALA A 76 6.58 22.72 5.64
N ALA A 77 7.17 21.80 6.41
CA ALA A 77 7.76 22.11 7.71
C ALA A 77 8.98 23.05 7.58
N GLN A 78 9.80 22.86 6.54
CA GLN A 78 10.93 23.75 6.22
C GLN A 78 10.42 25.17 5.90
N GLU A 79 9.43 25.29 5.01
CA GLU A 79 8.88 26.60 4.62
C GLU A 79 8.26 27.35 5.82
N SER A 80 7.52 26.62 6.68
CA SER A 80 6.93 27.21 7.88
C SER A 80 7.96 27.76 8.87
N SER A 81 9.16 27.17 8.88
CA SER A 81 10.25 27.57 9.78
C SER A 81 11.01 28.77 9.23
N LEU A 82 11.17 28.86 7.90
CA LEU A 82 11.78 30.01 7.22
C LEU A 82 11.00 31.32 7.45
N GLN A 83 9.67 31.25 7.52
CA GLN A 83 8.83 32.42 7.80
C GLN A 83 8.95 32.93 9.24
N ARG A 84 9.41 32.10 10.19
CA ARG A 84 9.44 32.43 11.63
C ARG A 84 10.76 33.03 12.11
N SER A 85 11.85 32.97 11.33
CA SER A 85 13.13 33.58 11.73
C SER A 85 14.12 33.71 10.57
N ALA A 86 14.79 34.86 10.45
CA ALA A 86 15.94 35.10 9.56
C ALA A 86 17.22 34.33 9.98
N GLN A 87 17.09 33.31 10.83
CA GLN A 87 18.19 32.54 11.42
C GLN A 87 17.94 31.03 11.27
N GLY A 88 18.45 30.50 10.16
CA GLY A 88 19.08 29.18 10.08
C GLY A 88 18.18 27.99 9.77
N ASP A 89 18.38 27.43 8.57
CA ASP A 89 17.84 26.15 8.09
C ASP A 89 18.05 24.97 9.08
N SER A 90 19.01 25.08 10.00
CA SER A 90 19.46 23.97 10.84
C SER A 90 18.53 23.54 11.97
N LEU A 91 17.68 24.43 12.50
CA LEU A 91 16.79 24.08 13.63
C LEU A 91 15.51 23.37 13.18
N ALA A 92 15.06 23.61 11.94
CA ALA A 92 13.86 22.96 11.41
C ALA A 92 14.05 21.44 11.32
N PHE A 93 15.25 20.98 10.95
CA PHE A 93 15.54 19.56 10.78
C PHE A 93 15.49 18.75 12.09
N GLU A 94 15.65 19.40 13.24
CA GLU A 94 15.56 18.76 14.57
C GLU A 94 14.11 18.68 15.11
N THR A 95 13.13 19.18 14.36
CA THR A 95 11.71 19.11 14.75
C THR A 95 11.28 17.66 14.91
N PRO A 96 10.69 17.25 16.04
CA PRO A 96 10.27 15.88 16.26
C PRO A 96 9.05 15.54 15.39
N LEU A 97 9.00 14.30 14.89
CA LEU A 97 8.00 13.89 13.89
C LEU A 97 6.56 13.94 14.41
N PHE A 98 6.31 13.89 15.72
CA PHE A 98 4.94 14.06 16.25
C PHE A 98 4.35 15.45 16.00
N GLU A 99 5.18 16.46 15.74
CA GLU A 99 4.71 17.82 15.43
C GLU A 99 4.36 17.99 13.95
N VAL A 100 4.79 17.06 13.09
CA VAL A 100 4.67 17.16 11.63
C VAL A 100 3.81 16.05 11.02
N MET A 101 3.75 14.88 11.67
CA MET A 101 2.98 13.74 11.18
C MET A 101 1.49 14.04 11.08
N HIS A 102 0.86 13.46 10.06
CA HIS A 102 -0.60 13.41 9.97
C HIS A 102 -1.10 12.20 10.75
N THR A 103 -2.06 12.43 11.65
CA THR A 103 -2.66 11.38 12.50
C THR A 103 -3.97 10.82 11.92
N ASP A 104 -4.62 11.56 11.02
CA ASP A 104 -5.77 11.05 10.27
C ASP A 104 -5.29 10.16 9.13
N VAL A 105 -5.01 8.91 9.48
CA VAL A 105 -4.43 7.93 8.57
C VAL A 105 -5.45 6.84 8.27
N THR A 106 -5.85 6.75 7.01
CA THR A 106 -6.60 5.59 6.54
C THR A 106 -5.68 4.37 6.57
N SER A 107 -6.11 3.30 7.25
CA SER A 107 -5.45 2.00 7.21
C SER A 107 -6.41 0.91 6.73
N VAL A 108 -5.86 -0.23 6.34
CA VAL A 108 -6.62 -1.38 5.86
C VAL A 108 -6.18 -2.65 6.58
N ALA A 109 -7.10 -3.60 6.72
CA ALA A 109 -6.78 -4.91 7.29
C ALA A 109 -6.08 -5.80 6.25
N PRO A 110 -5.14 -6.69 6.65
CA PRO A 110 -4.36 -7.51 5.72
C PRO A 110 -5.23 -8.43 4.85
N GLN A 111 -6.35 -8.92 5.38
CA GLN A 111 -7.28 -9.80 4.68
C GLN A 111 -8.25 -9.09 3.72
N ALA A 112 -8.20 -7.75 3.65
CA ALA A 112 -9.08 -6.98 2.77
C ALA A 112 -8.71 -7.21 1.29
N GLY A 113 -9.66 -6.98 0.39
CA GLY A 113 -9.43 -7.11 -1.04
C GLY A 113 -8.47 -6.06 -1.58
N LEU A 114 -7.49 -6.50 -2.37
CA LEU A 114 -6.54 -5.61 -3.02
C LEU A 114 -7.24 -4.66 -3.99
N LYS A 115 -8.18 -5.17 -4.80
CA LYS A 115 -8.96 -4.38 -5.76
C LYS A 115 -9.73 -3.23 -5.09
N GLU A 116 -10.41 -3.53 -3.98
CA GLU A 116 -11.19 -2.53 -3.24
C GLU A 116 -10.27 -1.48 -2.63
N SER A 117 -9.13 -1.91 -2.08
CA SER A 117 -8.08 -1.02 -1.55
C SER A 117 -7.50 -0.10 -2.63
N ALA A 118 -7.22 -0.63 -3.82
CA ALA A 118 -6.72 0.14 -4.95
C ALA A 118 -7.75 1.17 -5.47
N ILE A 119 -9.03 0.78 -5.58
CA ILE A 119 -10.12 1.69 -5.94
C ILE A 119 -10.23 2.81 -4.88
N TYR A 120 -10.12 2.48 -3.60
CA TYR A 120 -10.14 3.45 -2.52
C TYR A 120 -8.97 4.44 -2.64
N MET A 121 -7.74 3.93 -2.81
CA MET A 121 -6.55 4.76 -3.01
C MET A 121 -6.70 5.70 -4.21
N GLN A 122 -7.16 5.20 -5.35
CA GLN A 122 -7.40 6.00 -6.56
C GLN A 122 -8.45 7.09 -6.33
N LYS A 123 -9.61 6.72 -5.78
CA LYS A 123 -10.74 7.64 -5.58
C LYS A 123 -10.40 8.78 -4.61
N HIS A 124 -9.67 8.45 -3.54
CA HIS A 124 -9.31 9.40 -2.50
C HIS A 124 -7.94 10.05 -2.70
N LYS A 125 -7.23 9.71 -3.80
CA LYS A 125 -5.88 10.19 -4.13
C LYS A 125 -4.88 9.95 -2.99
N ILE A 126 -4.94 8.75 -2.40
CA ILE A 126 -4.08 8.33 -1.31
C ILE A 126 -2.90 7.55 -1.89
N GLY A 127 -1.68 8.08 -1.75
CA GLY A 127 -0.46 7.43 -2.23
C GLY A 127 0.22 6.51 -1.22
N CYS A 128 -0.37 6.33 -0.03
CA CYS A 128 0.16 5.51 1.05
C CYS A 128 -0.98 4.94 1.91
N LEU A 129 -1.09 3.62 1.96
CA LEU A 129 -2.10 2.86 2.68
C LEU A 129 -1.42 1.86 3.63
N PRO A 130 -1.27 2.23 4.92
CA PRO A 130 -0.80 1.31 5.94
C PRO A 130 -1.71 0.10 6.12
N VAL A 131 -1.10 -1.06 6.33
CA VAL A 131 -1.79 -2.31 6.63
C VAL A 131 -1.65 -2.62 8.10
N VAL A 132 -2.78 -2.68 8.82
CA VAL A 132 -2.84 -2.80 10.27
C VAL A 132 -3.60 -4.05 10.67
N ALA A 133 -3.02 -4.84 11.58
CA ALA A 133 -3.65 -6.00 12.18
C ALA A 133 -3.54 -5.92 13.70
N LYS A 134 -4.65 -5.99 14.42
CA LYS A 134 -4.68 -5.91 15.90
C LYS A 134 -3.90 -4.69 16.43
N ASP A 135 -4.16 -3.52 15.87
CA ASP A 135 -3.46 -2.24 16.15
C ASP A 135 -1.97 -2.19 15.80
N VAL A 136 -1.39 -3.24 15.21
CA VAL A 136 0.02 -3.29 14.81
C VAL A 136 0.16 -3.05 13.31
N LEU A 137 1.11 -2.19 12.94
CA LEU A 137 1.49 -2.02 11.53
C LEU A 137 2.23 -3.28 11.04
N VAL A 138 1.63 -3.98 10.09
CA VAL A 138 2.17 -5.24 9.53
C VAL A 138 2.67 -5.11 8.09
N GLY A 139 2.24 -4.06 7.39
CA GLY A 139 2.64 -3.81 6.01
C GLY A 139 2.24 -2.42 5.52
N ILE A 140 2.56 -2.14 4.28
CA ILE A 140 2.20 -0.91 3.60
C ILE A 140 1.97 -1.17 2.11
N ILE A 141 1.04 -0.43 1.51
CA ILE A 141 0.91 -0.30 0.05
C ILE A 141 1.06 1.17 -0.29
N THR A 142 1.88 1.49 -1.27
CA THR A 142 2.17 2.84 -1.74
C THR A 142 2.08 2.90 -3.26
N ASP A 143 2.07 4.11 -3.83
CA ASP A 143 2.06 4.29 -5.29
C ASP A 143 3.19 3.51 -6.01
N SER A 144 4.38 3.40 -5.40
CA SER A 144 5.52 2.70 -6.02
C SER A 144 5.30 1.19 -6.09
N ASP A 145 4.50 0.62 -5.18
CA ASP A 145 4.23 -0.81 -5.17
C ASP A 145 3.34 -1.21 -6.36
N PHE A 146 2.53 -0.29 -6.92
CA PHE A 146 1.60 -0.61 -8.00
C PHE A 146 2.26 -1.07 -9.30
N VAL A 147 3.52 -0.69 -9.56
CA VAL A 147 4.28 -1.22 -10.70
C VAL A 147 4.52 -2.71 -10.52
N THR A 148 5.03 -3.12 -9.35
CA THR A 148 5.25 -4.53 -9.01
C THR A 148 3.94 -5.30 -8.94
N ILE A 149 2.90 -4.72 -8.35
CA ILE A 149 1.57 -5.33 -8.29
C ILE A 149 1.03 -5.58 -9.71
N ALA A 150 1.15 -4.61 -10.62
CA ALA A 150 0.69 -4.78 -11.99
C ALA A 150 1.44 -5.91 -12.72
N ILE A 151 2.77 -5.99 -12.56
CA ILE A 151 3.58 -7.08 -13.12
C ILE A 151 3.08 -8.43 -12.60
N ASN A 152 2.97 -8.58 -11.28
CA ASN A 152 2.52 -9.85 -10.67
C ASN A 152 1.10 -10.24 -11.13
N LEU A 153 0.19 -9.27 -11.31
CA LEU A 153 -1.16 -9.54 -11.79
C LEU A 153 -1.18 -9.98 -13.27
N LEU A 154 -0.29 -9.45 -14.09
CA LEU A 154 -0.16 -9.86 -15.50
C LEU A 154 0.41 -11.27 -15.61
N GLU A 155 1.45 -11.59 -14.84
CA GLU A 155 2.04 -12.94 -14.77
C GLU A 155 1.02 -13.99 -14.32
N LEU A 156 0.24 -13.68 -13.27
CA LEU A 156 -0.85 -14.56 -12.81
C LEU A 156 -1.94 -14.78 -13.86
N GLN A 157 -2.17 -13.81 -14.74
CA GLN A 157 -3.14 -13.94 -15.82
C GLN A 157 -2.59 -14.88 -16.91
N GLU A 158 -1.32 -14.75 -17.28
CA GLU A 158 -0.63 -15.60 -18.26
C GLU A 158 -0.60 -17.08 -17.80
N GLU A 159 -0.34 -17.34 -16.52
CA GLU A 159 -0.33 -18.71 -15.95
C GLU A 159 -1.74 -19.36 -15.87
N SER A 160 -2.81 -18.55 -15.99
CA SER A 160 -4.19 -19.01 -15.85
C SER A 160 -4.88 -19.32 -17.19
N GLU A 161 -4.24 -19.02 -18.31
CA GLU A 161 -4.73 -19.41 -19.64
C GLU A 161 -4.51 -20.92 -19.82
N PRO A 162 -5.56 -21.75 -19.95
CA PRO A 162 -5.38 -23.16 -20.24
C PRO A 162 -4.72 -23.31 -21.61
N ASP A 163 -3.66 -24.11 -21.71
CA ASP A 163 -3.06 -24.52 -22.98
C ASP A 163 -4.17 -25.05 -23.91
N GLU A 164 -4.64 -24.24 -24.85
CA GLU A 164 -5.49 -24.69 -25.97
C GLU A 164 -4.62 -25.43 -27.01
N LEU A 165 -3.86 -26.43 -26.58
CA LEU A 165 -3.05 -27.26 -27.47
C LEU A 165 -2.97 -28.66 -26.86
N ASP A 166 -3.95 -29.52 -27.17
CA ASP A 166 -3.78 -30.98 -27.37
C ASP A 166 -5.15 -31.67 -27.63
N GLU A 167 -5.91 -31.18 -28.61
CA GLU A 167 -6.99 -31.97 -29.24
C GLU A 167 -6.76 -32.08 -30.76
N GLU A 168 -5.63 -32.65 -31.15
CA GLU A 168 -5.53 -33.40 -32.41
C GLU A 168 -5.00 -34.81 -32.09
N GLN A 169 -5.93 -35.77 -31.98
CA GLN A 169 -5.73 -37.19 -32.30
C GLN A 169 -7.06 -37.95 -32.40
#